data_AF-A0A2I0J3A0-F1
#
_entry.id   AF-A0A2I0J3A0-F1
#
_cell.length_a   1.000
_cell.length_b   1.000
_cell.length_c   1.000
_cell.angle_alpha   90.00
_cell.angle_beta   90.00
_cell.angle_gamma   90.00
#
_symmetry.space_group_name_H-M   'P 1'
#
loop_
_entity.id
_entity.type
_entity.pdbx_description
1 polymer ?
#
loop_
_entity_poly.entity_id
_entity_poly.type
_entity_poly.pdbx_seq_one_letter_code
_entity_poly.pdbx_strand_id
1 'polypeptide(L)' 'MGIEVDAMPVSWVVHFLAIAGAVLVLVWNLHFRGGIAWESSDKSLIFNVIKIQ' A
#
# COMPACT_ATOMS: atom_id res chain seq x y z
N MET A 1 16.67 -8.96 30.11
CA MET A 1 16.38 -10.16 29.29
C MET A 1 16.01 -9.68 27.90
N GLY A 2 16.82 -9.98 26.89
CA GLY A 2 16.46 -9.76 25.49
C GLY A 2 15.92 -11.06 24.93
N ILE A 3 14.81 -11.01 24.20
CA ILE A 3 14.33 -12.15 23.45
C ILE A 3 15.20 -12.20 22.19
N GLU A 4 16.12 -13.16 22.10
CA GLU A 4 16.78 -13.50 20.83
C GLU A 4 15.75 -14.18 19.95
N VAL A 5 15.06 -13.39 19.13
CA VAL A 5 14.21 -13.90 18.06
C VAL A 5 15.07 -13.98 16.81
N ASP A 6 15.09 -15.15 16.17
CA ASP A 6 15.70 -15.29 14.85
C ASP A 6 15.06 -14.26 13.90
N ALA A 7 15.90 -13.44 13.27
CA ALA A 7 15.46 -12.33 12.44
C ALA A 7 14.75 -12.81 11.16
N MET A 8 15.00 -14.04 10.75
CA MET A 8 14.39 -14.65 9.57
C MET A 8 12.85 -14.64 9.62
N PRO A 9 12.17 -15.33 10.56
CA PRO A 9 10.71 -15.37 10.60
C PRO A 9 10.05 -13.98 10.73
N VAL A 10 10.64 -13.07 11.51
CA VAL A 10 10.12 -11.70 11.65
C VAL A 10 10.18 -10.95 10.32
N SER A 11 11.30 -11.08 9.60
CA SER A 11 11.47 -10.46 8.28
C SER A 11 10.40 -10.95 7.30
N TRP A 12 10.14 -12.25 7.24
CA TRP A 12 9.11 -12.81 6.35
C TRP A 12 7.71 -12.26 6.64
N VAL A 13 7.34 -12.18 7.92
CA VAL A 13 6.04 -11.63 8.34
C VAL A 13 5.90 -10.16 7.93
N VAL A 14 6.94 -9.34 8.15
CA VAL A 14 6.93 -7.93 7.77
C VAL A 14 6.80 -7.76 6.26
N HIS A 15 7.53 -8.54 5.46
CA HIS A 15 7.42 -8.48 4.00
C HIS A 15 6.02 -8.89 3.52
N PHE A 16 5.45 -9.95 4.10
CA PHE A 16 4.10 -10.37 3.76
C PHE A 16 3.06 -9.30 4.08
N LEU A 17 3.14 -8.69 5.27
CA LEU A 17 2.25 -7.59 5.66
C LEU A 17 2.41 -6.36 4.76
N ALA A 18 3.65 -6.03 4.38
CA ALA A 18 3.92 -4.92 3.46
C ALA A 18 3.28 -5.16 2.08
N ILE A 19 3.41 -6.38 1.54
CA ILE A 19 2.80 -6.77 0.26
C ILE A 19 1.27 -6.73 0.37
N ALA A 20 0.70 -7.29 1.44
CA ALA A 20 -0.74 -7.26 1.66
C ALA A 20 -1.28 -5.83 1.77
N GLY A 21 -0.59 -4.95 2.50
CA GLY A 21 -0.93 -3.54 2.60
C GLY A 21 -0.89 -2.82 1.25
N ALA A 22 0.16 -3.05 0.45
CA ALA A 22 0.27 -2.48 -0.89
C ALA A 22 -0.87 -2.95 -1.81
N VAL A 23 -1.22 -4.23 -1.79
CA VAL A 23 -2.33 -4.78 -2.57
C VAL A 23 -3.67 -4.16 -2.15
N LEU A 24 -3.92 -4.02 -0.85
CA LEU A 24 -5.14 -3.40 -0.35
C LEU A 24 -5.27 -1.94 -0.78
N VAL A 25 -4.18 -1.16 -0.72
CA VAL A 25 -4.16 0.23 -1.19
C VAL A 25 -4.38 0.30 -2.70
N LEU A 26 -3.78 -0.60 -3.48
CA LEU A 26 -3.99 -0.65 -4.93
C LEU A 26 -5.44 -1.02 -5.27
N VAL A 27 -6.00 -2.05 -4.64
CA VAL A 27 -7.41 -2.44 -4.83
C VAL A 27 -8.34 -1.31 -4.44
N TRP A 28 -8.04 -0.59 -3.35
CA TRP A 28 -8.82 0.58 -2.97
C TRP A 28 -8.81 1.65 -4.05
N ASN A 29 -7.61 2.09 -4.46
CA ASN A 29 -7.49 3.16 -5.43
C ASN A 29 -8.06 2.79 -6.81
N LEU A 30 -7.89 1.52 -7.24
CA LEU A 30 -8.35 1.05 -8.55
C LEU A 30 -9.84 0.69 -8.58
N HIS A 31 -10.35 -0.04 -7.59
CA HIS A 31 -11.73 -0.55 -7.61
C HIS A 31 -12.72 0.43 -6.99
N PHE A 32 -12.43 0.95 -5.79
CA PHE A 32 -13.39 1.79 -5.07
C PHE A 32 -13.26 3.28 -5.38
N ARG A 33 -12.06 3.77 -5.75
CA ARG A 33 -11.82 5.21 -6.04
C ARG A 33 -11.78 5.54 -7.54
N GLY A 34 -12.16 4.61 -8.40
CA GLY A 34 -12.32 4.85 -9.83
C GLY A 34 -11.03 4.89 -10.65
N GLY A 35 -9.87 4.57 -10.05
CA GLY A 35 -8.60 4.48 -10.76
C GLY A 35 -7.52 5.44 -10.24
N ILE A 36 -6.39 5.44 -10.95
CA ILE A 36 -5.21 6.26 -10.70
C ILE A 36 -4.89 6.92 -12.04
N ALA A 37 -5.00 8.25 -12.13
CA ALA A 37 -4.74 8.98 -13.36
C ALA A 37 -3.78 10.14 -13.11
N TRP A 38 -2.73 10.24 -13.93
CA TRP A 38 -1.75 11.33 -13.87
C TRP A 38 -2.26 12.61 -14.55
N GLU A 39 -3.16 12.45 -15.51
CA GLU A 39 -3.96 13.52 -16.11
C GLU A 39 -5.40 13.04 -16.24
N SER A 40 -6.34 13.78 -15.66
CA SER A 40 -7.78 13.51 -15.75
C SER A 40 -8.56 14.80 -15.53
N SER A 41 -9.67 14.97 -16.25
CA SER A 41 -10.63 16.04 -16.00
C SER A 41 -11.31 15.92 -14.63
N ASP A 42 -11.27 14.72 -14.04
CA ASP A 42 -11.76 14.45 -12.70
C ASP A 42 -10.61 14.51 -11.67
N LYS A 43 -10.59 15.59 -10.88
CA LYS A 43 -9.53 15.88 -9.90
C LYS A 43 -9.40 14.83 -8.79
N SER A 44 -10.43 14.01 -8.57
CA SER A 44 -10.41 12.93 -7.58
C SER A 44 -9.41 11.82 -7.93
N LEU A 45 -9.21 11.53 -9.22
CA LEU A 45 -8.30 10.49 -9.72
C LEU A 45 -6.82 10.88 -9.68
N ILE A 46 -6.53 12.18 -9.79
CA ILE A 46 -5.17 12.74 -9.62
C ILE A 46 -4.77 12.73 -8.14
N PHE A 47 -5.73 12.94 -7.23
CA PHE A 47 -5.48 12.97 -5.79
C PHE A 47 -5.08 11.60 -5.22
N ASN A 48 -5.49 10.49 -5.86
CA ASN A 48 -5.05 9.13 -5.49
C ASN A 48 -3.55 8.92 -5.66
N VAL A 49 -2.92 9.65 -6.59
CA VAL A 49 -1.50 9.45 -6.92
C VAL A 49 -0.60 10.34 -6.07
N ILE A 50 -1.06 11.57 -5.79
CA ILE A 50 -0.23 12.63 -5.20
C ILE A 50 -0.36 12.71 -3.67
N LYS A 51 -1.42 12.16 -3.06
CA LYS A 51 -1.58 12.17 -1.59
C LYS A 51 -1.54 10.76 -0.98
N ILE A 52 -0.32 10.25 -0.81
CA ILE A 52 0.05 9.26 0.21
C ILE A 52 1.07 9.94 1.14
N GLN A 53 0.67 11.05 1.76
CA GLN A 53 1.42 11.79 2.77
C GLN A 53 0.47 12.49 3.73
#